data_AF-A0A7V3T8I9-F1
#
_entry.id   AF-A0A7V3T8I9-F1
#
_cell.length_a   1.000
_cell.length_b   1.000
_cell.length_c   1.000
_cell.angle_alpha   90.00
_cell.angle_beta   90.00
_cell.angle_gamma   90.00
#
_symmetry.space_group_name_H-M   'P 1'
#
loop_
_entity.id
_entity.type
_entity.pdbx_description
1 polymer ?
#
loop_
_entity_poly.entity_id
_entity_poly.type
_entity_poly.pdbx_seq_one_letter_code
_entity_poly.pdbx_strand_id
1 'polypeptide(L)'
;MLTACVGGLSLALAQGAGSQVTQSRSGQFIVRAFQAQAPAPDTVALTNSGWVRLDPAVLVVSCERIKQALLEVLGLQDQWRGRVFVVLHWGQHQPEPIGLHWAAFSDGWVYELHLPERMDRYQLIKCVVQVLLLEMANRRAQEGCVELPPWLVEGLTAHLEATSLATLTLEPETRLALARRYPDPLRRARDILRSRPVLTFDELSWAPDEQATEEQLQTYRSCAHLFVHQLLRLKGGRQCLQQFLAILPEHLNWQTAFLRSFRPYFTRLLDVDRWWSLQAVSLTGRNLVSVWPPEEAWRQLDAVLRPPARQWTRTNALPRLTRVNLQTIIAEWDFPRQMAVLVPTLSRLRALRARVGHPVAGLVDAYIQTLEAYLAQRDRPRGPERLRNPLPPNPRLIAAQTVARLDELDAQRARLRPDPDKRAEAIEQALAESRRRAPPQADLPSTPPTERPTP
;
A
#
# COMPACT_ATOMS: atom_id res chain seq x y z
N MET A 1 -21.74 -11.28 -3.55
CA MET A 1 -21.37 -10.87 -4.92
C MET A 1 -22.56 -10.19 -5.55
N LEU A 2 -22.31 -9.33 -6.54
CA LEU A 2 -23.34 -8.66 -7.31
C LEU A 2 -23.72 -9.58 -8.47
N THR A 3 -24.95 -10.06 -8.51
CA THR A 3 -25.46 -10.86 -9.62
C THR A 3 -25.55 -9.98 -10.86
N ALA A 4 -24.67 -10.20 -11.82
CA ALA A 4 -24.68 -9.53 -13.12
C ALA A 4 -25.78 -10.15 -14.00
N CYS A 5 -27.02 -9.70 -13.83
CA CYS A 5 -28.12 -10.14 -14.68
C CYS A 5 -28.23 -9.23 -15.91
N VAL A 6 -28.08 -9.82 -17.10
CA VAL A 6 -28.49 -9.22 -18.37
C VAL A 6 -30.02 -9.21 -18.39
N GLY A 7 -30.62 -8.15 -17.85
CA GLY A 7 -32.06 -7.96 -17.78
C GLY A 7 -32.41 -6.54 -18.17
N GLY A 8 -33.47 -6.37 -18.96
CA GLY A 8 -33.88 -5.08 -19.50
C GLY A 8 -34.06 -4.02 -18.41
N LEU A 9 -33.49 -2.84 -18.65
CA LEU A 9 -33.66 -1.65 -17.80
C LEU A 9 -35.14 -1.31 -17.73
N SER A 10 -35.77 -1.60 -16.60
CA SER A 10 -37.10 -1.11 -16.30
C SER A 10 -36.96 0.26 -15.64
N LEU A 11 -37.13 1.32 -16.42
CA LEU A 11 -37.43 2.66 -15.90
C LEU A 11 -38.84 2.63 -15.30
N ALA A 12 -38.99 2.02 -14.12
CA ALA A 12 -40.21 2.10 -13.34
C ALA A 12 -40.31 3.52 -12.79
N LEU A 13 -41.07 4.37 -13.49
CA LEU A 13 -41.57 5.63 -12.95
C LEU A 13 -42.60 5.31 -11.87
N ALA A 14 -42.13 4.99 -10.66
CA ALA A 14 -42.98 4.97 -9.48
C ALA A 14 -43.35 6.43 -9.14
N GLN A 15 -44.41 6.93 -9.77
CA GLN A 15 -45.07 8.16 -9.34
C GLN A 15 -45.88 7.85 -8.08
N GLY A 16 -45.41 8.30 -6.92
CA GLY A 16 -46.20 8.26 -5.69
C GLY A 16 -45.44 7.94 -4.41
N ALA A 17 -44.40 8.70 -4.09
CA ALA A 17 -43.86 8.94 -2.74
C ALA A 17 -42.66 9.89 -2.91
N GLY A 18 -42.38 10.79 -1.96
CA GLY A 18 -41.32 11.80 -2.11
C GLY A 18 -40.01 11.22 -2.61
N SER A 19 -39.66 11.50 -3.88
CA SER A 19 -38.39 11.08 -4.47
C SER A 19 -37.37 12.18 -4.23
N GLN A 20 -36.37 11.91 -3.41
CA GLN A 20 -35.24 12.82 -3.24
C GLN A 20 -34.16 12.46 -4.26
N VAL A 21 -33.86 13.40 -5.16
CA VAL A 21 -32.78 13.27 -6.15
C VAL A 21 -31.64 14.19 -5.75
N THR A 22 -30.44 13.63 -5.57
CA THR A 22 -29.23 14.40 -5.26
C THR A 22 -28.17 14.11 -6.32
N GLN A 23 -27.51 15.15 -6.82
CA GLN A 23 -26.49 15.01 -7.86
C GLN A 23 -25.10 15.39 -7.33
N SER A 24 -24.10 14.66 -7.80
CA SER A 24 -22.70 14.93 -7.51
C SER A 24 -22.15 16.15 -8.21
N ARG A 25 -21.08 16.74 -7.64
CA ARG A 25 -20.44 17.95 -8.20
C ARG A 25 -19.91 17.73 -9.62
N SER A 26 -19.38 16.54 -9.92
CA SER A 26 -18.93 16.21 -11.27
C SER A 26 -20.09 15.96 -12.23
N GLY A 27 -21.31 15.76 -11.73
CA GLY A 27 -22.48 15.41 -12.51
C GLY A 27 -22.58 13.92 -12.88
N GLN A 28 -21.55 13.12 -12.58
CA GLN A 28 -21.48 11.70 -12.94
C GLN A 28 -22.44 10.83 -12.12
N PHE A 29 -22.52 11.05 -10.81
CA PHE A 29 -23.40 10.30 -9.90
C PHE A 29 -24.72 11.05 -9.66
N ILE A 30 -25.82 10.32 -9.77
CA ILE A 30 -27.19 10.79 -9.48
C ILE A 30 -27.81 9.80 -8.50
N VAL A 31 -27.98 10.20 -7.24
CA VAL A 31 -28.62 9.37 -6.21
C VAL A 31 -30.12 9.63 -6.19
N ARG A 32 -30.91 8.57 -6.26
CA ARG A 32 -32.37 8.57 -6.12
C ARG A 32 -32.75 7.79 -4.87
N ALA A 33 -33.45 8.44 -3.96
CA ALA A 33 -34.04 7.81 -2.79
C ALA A 33 -35.56 7.82 -2.91
N PHE A 34 -36.17 6.64 -2.76
CA PHE A 34 -37.62 6.48 -2.72
C PHE A 34 -38.06 6.37 -1.27
N GLN A 35 -38.55 7.47 -0.68
CA GLN A 35 -38.94 7.49 0.73
C GLN A 35 -40.25 6.72 0.94
N ALA A 36 -40.19 5.53 1.54
CA ALA A 36 -41.35 4.95 2.19
C ALA A 36 -41.50 5.66 3.56
N GLN A 37 -42.49 6.56 3.68
CA GLN A 37 -42.94 7.28 4.89
C GLN A 37 -41.91 7.47 6.03
N ALA A 38 -41.49 8.73 6.24
CA ALA A 38 -40.48 9.12 7.22
C ALA A 38 -40.67 8.53 8.63
N PRO A 39 -39.61 7.93 9.22
CA PRO A 39 -39.42 7.93 10.66
C PRO A 39 -38.50 9.08 11.11
N ALA A 40 -38.67 9.47 12.37
CA ALA A 40 -38.15 10.61 13.13
C ALA A 40 -36.62 10.86 13.05
N PRO A 41 -36.13 12.07 13.46
CA PRO A 41 -34.76 12.50 13.28
C PRO A 41 -33.85 11.89 14.34
N ASP A 42 -33.51 10.61 14.19
CA ASP A 42 -32.42 10.01 14.95
C ASP A 42 -31.12 10.17 14.18
N THR A 43 -30.51 11.33 14.41
CA THR A 43 -29.11 11.64 14.10
C THR A 43 -28.22 10.77 14.98
N VAL A 44 -28.08 9.49 14.64
CA VAL A 44 -27.12 8.61 15.34
C VAL A 44 -25.81 8.59 14.56
N ALA A 45 -24.87 9.28 15.19
CA ALA A 45 -23.44 9.34 14.96
C ALA A 45 -22.80 8.02 14.52
N LEU A 46 -21.82 8.16 13.63
CA LEU A 46 -20.84 7.14 13.26
C LEU A 46 -20.14 6.60 14.50
N THR A 47 -20.61 5.45 15.00
CA THR A 47 -19.80 4.61 15.88
C THR A 47 -19.09 3.56 15.02
N ASN A 48 -17.91 3.09 15.48
CA ASN A 48 -17.03 2.14 14.79
C ASN A 48 -17.64 0.75 14.51
N SER A 49 -18.96 0.58 14.58
CA SER A 49 -19.68 -0.60 14.11
C SER A 49 -19.80 -0.54 12.58
N GLY A 50 -19.28 -1.54 11.86
CA GLY A 50 -19.07 -1.53 10.39
C GLY A 50 -20.28 -1.29 9.47
N TRP A 51 -21.45 -0.95 9.99
CA TRP A 51 -22.67 -0.69 9.21
C TRP A 51 -22.90 0.81 9.04
N VAL A 52 -23.04 1.24 7.78
CA VAL A 52 -23.31 2.63 7.40
C VAL A 52 -24.76 2.75 6.95
N ARG A 53 -25.51 3.70 7.54
CA ARG A 53 -26.79 4.15 6.99
C ARG A 53 -26.53 5.10 5.82
N LEU A 54 -27.10 4.81 4.66
CA LEU A 54 -26.89 5.58 3.45
C LEU A 54 -27.87 6.75 3.38
N ASP A 55 -27.40 7.94 3.75
CA ASP A 55 -28.08 9.20 3.43
C ASP A 55 -27.74 9.64 1.99
N PRO A 56 -28.71 10.12 1.18
CA PRO A 56 -28.47 10.49 -0.21
C PRO A 56 -27.40 11.57 -0.40
N ALA A 57 -27.36 12.59 0.47
CA ALA A 57 -26.40 13.69 0.35
C ALA A 57 -24.99 13.24 0.73
N VAL A 58 -24.88 12.46 1.81
CA VAL A 58 -23.60 11.87 2.24
C VAL A 58 -23.08 10.87 1.21
N LEU A 59 -23.95 10.05 0.62
CA LEU A 59 -23.58 9.05 -0.39
C LEU A 59 -22.99 9.68 -1.64
N VAL A 60 -23.59 10.77 -2.14
CA VAL A 60 -23.06 11.52 -3.29
C VAL A 60 -21.63 12.00 -3.04
N VAL A 61 -21.39 12.61 -1.88
CA VAL A 61 -20.04 13.09 -1.50
C VAL A 61 -19.07 11.93 -1.37
N SER A 62 -19.54 10.79 -0.87
CA SER A 62 -18.73 9.58 -0.69
C SER A 62 -18.31 8.98 -2.01
N CYS A 63 -19.24 8.87 -2.97
CA CYS A 63 -18.94 8.41 -4.33
C CYS A 63 -17.87 9.30 -5.00
N GLU A 64 -17.98 10.62 -4.84
CA GLU A 64 -16.98 11.57 -5.34
C GLU A 64 -15.60 11.39 -4.67
N ARG A 65 -15.55 11.22 -3.35
CA ARG A 65 -14.29 10.98 -2.64
C ARG A 65 -13.66 9.64 -3.03
N ILE A 66 -14.45 8.59 -3.18
CA ILE A 66 -13.97 7.27 -3.65
C ILE A 66 -13.44 7.40 -5.07
N LYS A 67 -14.16 8.10 -5.97
CA LYS A 67 -13.70 8.36 -7.34
C LYS A 67 -12.36 9.09 -7.36
N GLN A 68 -12.24 10.19 -6.61
CA GLN A 68 -11.01 10.95 -6.53
C GLN A 68 -9.83 10.09 -6.06
N ALA A 69 -10.02 9.32 -4.99
CA ALA A 69 -8.98 8.43 -4.50
C ALA A 69 -8.61 7.32 -5.50
N LEU A 70 -9.59 6.75 -6.21
CA LEU A 70 -9.33 5.76 -7.24
C LEU A 70 -8.52 6.36 -8.40
N LEU A 71 -8.91 7.54 -8.88
CA LEU A 71 -8.18 8.26 -9.92
C LEU A 71 -6.75 8.60 -9.50
N GLU A 72 -6.54 9.02 -8.24
CA GLU A 72 -5.19 9.27 -7.70
C GLU A 72 -4.32 8.02 -7.62
N VAL A 73 -4.88 6.89 -7.16
CA VAL A 73 -4.19 5.59 -7.11
C VAL A 73 -3.77 5.14 -8.51
N LEU A 74 -4.70 5.25 -9.47
CA LEU A 74 -4.43 4.88 -10.86
C LEU A 74 -3.57 5.90 -11.59
N GLY A 75 -3.48 7.14 -11.13
CA GLY A 75 -2.79 8.24 -11.83
C GLY A 75 -3.55 8.74 -13.06
N LEU A 76 -4.88 8.69 -13.01
CA LEU A 76 -5.78 9.12 -14.09
C LEU A 76 -6.37 10.50 -13.80
N GLN A 77 -6.74 11.21 -14.86
CA GLN A 77 -7.56 12.42 -14.77
C GLN A 77 -9.04 12.06 -14.85
N ASP A 78 -9.90 12.93 -14.30
CA ASP A 78 -11.34 12.74 -14.37
C ASP A 78 -11.86 13.04 -15.79
N GLN A 79 -12.25 11.99 -16.51
CA GLN A 79 -12.71 12.03 -17.91
C GLN A 79 -13.88 11.07 -18.12
N TRP A 80 -14.80 11.03 -17.14
CA TRP A 80 -15.97 10.18 -17.20
C TRP A 80 -16.86 10.52 -18.41
N ARG A 81 -17.53 9.50 -18.95
CA ARG A 81 -18.50 9.63 -20.05
C ARG A 81 -19.85 9.02 -19.66
N GLY A 82 -19.83 7.91 -18.93
CA GLY A 82 -21.04 7.22 -18.47
C GLY A 82 -21.61 7.82 -17.20
N ARG A 83 -22.96 7.95 -17.15
CA ARG A 83 -23.68 8.37 -15.94
C ARG A 83 -23.94 7.17 -15.04
N VAL A 84 -23.84 7.39 -13.73
CA VAL A 84 -24.09 6.39 -12.70
C VAL A 84 -25.30 6.82 -11.88
N PHE A 85 -26.42 6.12 -12.06
CA PHE A 85 -27.59 6.24 -11.21
C PHE A 85 -27.42 5.33 -10.00
N VAL A 86 -27.62 5.88 -8.80
CA VAL A 86 -27.56 5.12 -7.56
C VAL A 86 -28.94 5.13 -6.94
N VAL A 87 -29.57 3.97 -6.84
CA VAL A 87 -30.92 3.81 -6.32
C VAL A 87 -30.84 3.29 -4.89
N LEU A 88 -31.40 4.07 -3.96
CA LEU A 88 -31.53 3.71 -2.56
C LEU A 88 -32.93 3.17 -2.28
N HIS A 89 -32.97 1.90 -1.87
CA HIS A 89 -34.20 1.21 -1.51
C HIS A 89 -34.43 1.31 0.00
N TRP A 90 -35.56 1.90 0.39
CA TRP A 90 -35.98 2.10 1.79
C TRP A 90 -37.14 1.16 2.11
N GLY A 91 -37.02 0.37 3.17
CA GLY A 91 -38.17 -0.28 3.81
C GLY A 91 -38.36 -1.78 3.59
N GLN A 92 -38.20 -2.50 4.70
CA GLN A 92 -38.97 -3.66 5.19
C GLN A 92 -39.64 -4.60 4.16
N HIS A 93 -38.92 -5.65 3.74
CA HIS A 93 -39.35 -7.04 4.03
C HIS A 93 -38.37 -8.10 3.51
N GLN A 94 -37.40 -7.76 2.66
CA GLN A 94 -36.28 -8.62 2.32
C GLN A 94 -35.05 -7.74 2.03
N PRO A 95 -33.82 -8.13 2.42
CA PRO A 95 -32.62 -7.48 1.92
C PRO A 95 -32.56 -7.72 0.41
N GLU A 96 -33.03 -6.76 -0.38
CA GLU A 96 -32.85 -6.81 -1.83
C GLU A 96 -31.35 -6.86 -2.11
N PRO A 97 -30.88 -7.80 -2.95
CA PRO A 97 -29.46 -7.94 -3.20
C PRO A 97 -28.93 -6.62 -3.77
N ILE A 98 -27.73 -6.24 -3.32
CA ILE A 98 -26.98 -5.21 -4.02
C ILE A 98 -26.97 -5.62 -5.50
N GLY A 99 -27.28 -4.70 -6.41
CA GLY A 99 -27.42 -4.96 -7.83
C GLY A 99 -26.66 -3.92 -8.65
N LEU A 100 -25.92 -4.35 -9.67
CA LEU A 100 -25.32 -3.46 -10.64
C LEU A 100 -25.85 -3.83 -12.02
N HIS A 101 -26.61 -2.91 -12.61
CA HIS A 101 -27.15 -3.02 -13.95
C HIS A 101 -26.50 -1.98 -14.86
N TRP A 102 -26.52 -2.24 -16.16
CA TRP A 102 -26.01 -1.33 -17.16
C TRP A 102 -26.77 -1.50 -18.47
N ALA A 103 -26.83 -0.44 -19.26
CA ALA A 103 -27.18 -0.53 -20.68
C ALA A 103 -26.34 0.41 -21.52
N ALA A 104 -26.11 -0.04 -22.76
CA ALA A 104 -25.65 0.80 -23.84
C ALA A 104 -26.84 1.50 -24.47
N PHE A 105 -26.79 2.83 -24.54
CA PHE A 105 -27.68 3.65 -25.34
C PHE A 105 -26.90 4.29 -26.49
N SER A 106 -27.60 4.88 -27.47
CA SER A 106 -26.98 5.66 -28.55
C SER A 106 -26.06 6.77 -28.02
N ASP A 107 -26.38 7.30 -26.83
CA ASP A 107 -25.72 8.45 -26.22
C ASP A 107 -24.62 8.04 -25.22
N GLY A 108 -24.35 6.73 -25.09
CA GLY A 108 -23.32 6.17 -24.23
C GLY A 108 -23.84 5.15 -23.20
N TRP A 109 -22.94 4.72 -22.32
CA TRP A 109 -23.26 3.74 -21.28
C TRP A 109 -23.90 4.41 -20.06
N VAL A 110 -24.97 3.79 -19.57
CA VAL A 110 -25.63 4.16 -18.32
C VAL A 110 -25.51 3.01 -17.34
N TYR A 111 -25.13 3.33 -16.11
CA TYR A 111 -24.98 2.36 -15.03
C TYR A 111 -26.01 2.65 -13.95
N GLU A 112 -26.61 1.60 -13.40
CA GLU A 112 -27.58 1.68 -12.32
C GLU A 112 -27.13 0.78 -11.17
N LEU A 113 -26.85 1.39 -10.02
CA LEU A 113 -26.37 0.73 -8.82
C LEU A 113 -27.46 0.76 -7.75
N HIS A 114 -27.99 -0.41 -7.40
CA HIS A 114 -29.00 -0.59 -6.36
C HIS A 114 -28.31 -0.91 -5.04
N LEU A 115 -28.57 -0.07 -4.03
CA LEU A 115 -27.98 -0.20 -2.71
C LEU A 115 -29.08 -0.26 -1.63
N PRO A 116 -28.92 -1.12 -0.60
CA PRO A 116 -29.82 -1.14 0.54
C PRO A 116 -29.61 0.08 1.44
N GLU A 117 -30.59 0.44 2.27
CA GLU A 117 -30.48 1.55 3.24
C GLU A 117 -29.25 1.42 4.17
N ARG A 118 -28.88 0.19 4.53
CA ARG A 118 -27.75 -0.10 5.42
C ARG A 118 -26.79 -1.06 4.75
N MET A 119 -25.52 -0.69 4.68
CA MET A 119 -24.48 -1.54 4.11
C MET A 119 -23.14 -1.40 4.84
N ASP A 120 -22.32 -2.43 4.75
CA ASP A 120 -20.95 -2.38 5.25
C ASP A 120 -20.10 -1.39 4.42
N ARG A 121 -19.16 -0.71 5.09
CA ARG A 121 -18.28 0.28 4.47
C ARG A 121 -17.43 -0.31 3.34
N TYR A 122 -16.84 -1.49 3.54
CA TYR A 122 -16.06 -2.16 2.50
C TYR A 122 -16.93 -2.43 1.29
N GLN A 123 -18.17 -2.88 1.53
CA GLN A 123 -19.12 -3.18 0.47
C GLN A 123 -19.52 -1.93 -0.33
N LEU A 124 -19.67 -0.77 0.34
CA LEU A 124 -19.92 0.51 -0.33
C LEU A 124 -18.77 0.89 -1.26
N ILE A 125 -17.54 0.86 -0.74
CA ILE A 125 -16.34 1.18 -1.52
C ILE A 125 -16.24 0.23 -2.71
N LYS A 126 -16.46 -1.08 -2.50
CA LYS A 126 -16.42 -2.10 -3.53
C LYS A 126 -17.39 -1.81 -4.68
N CYS A 127 -18.65 -1.50 -4.36
CA CYS A 127 -19.68 -1.26 -5.38
C CYS A 127 -19.34 -0.02 -6.23
N VAL A 128 -18.90 1.05 -5.59
CA VAL A 128 -18.49 2.29 -6.28
C VAL A 128 -17.24 2.07 -7.12
N VAL A 129 -16.24 1.34 -6.61
CA VAL A 129 -15.03 0.97 -7.37
C VAL A 129 -15.39 0.12 -8.57
N GLN A 130 -16.27 -0.87 -8.41
CA GLN A 130 -16.69 -1.75 -9.50
C GLN A 130 -17.37 -0.98 -10.64
N VAL A 131 -18.34 -0.12 -10.34
CA VAL A 131 -19.04 0.66 -11.38
C VAL A 131 -18.10 1.66 -12.06
N LEU A 132 -17.16 2.25 -11.32
CA LEU A 132 -16.17 3.15 -11.89
C LEU A 132 -15.18 2.43 -12.81
N LEU A 133 -14.72 1.23 -12.43
CA LEU A 133 -13.83 0.44 -13.29
C LEU A 133 -14.55 -0.03 -14.55
N LEU A 134 -15.82 -0.41 -14.46
CA LEU A 134 -16.64 -0.76 -15.63
C LEU A 134 -16.86 0.45 -16.53
N GLU A 135 -17.17 1.62 -15.96
CA GLU A 135 -17.28 2.86 -16.74
C GLU A 135 -15.98 3.18 -17.46
N MET A 136 -14.83 3.10 -16.77
CA MET A 136 -13.50 3.33 -17.34
C MET A 136 -13.16 2.35 -18.46
N ALA A 137 -13.48 1.07 -18.28
CA ALA A 137 -13.21 0.03 -19.27
C ALA A 137 -14.12 0.16 -20.49
N ASN A 138 -15.39 0.48 -20.30
CA ASN A 138 -16.36 0.59 -21.39
C ASN A 138 -16.26 1.90 -22.19
N ARG A 139 -15.39 2.85 -21.82
CA ARG A 139 -15.24 4.14 -22.55
C ARG A 139 -14.86 3.96 -24.03
N ARG A 140 -14.24 2.83 -24.37
CA ARG A 140 -13.84 2.45 -25.72
C ARG A 140 -14.59 1.21 -26.25
N ALA A 141 -15.53 0.67 -25.47
CA ALA A 141 -16.34 -0.47 -25.88
C ALA A 141 -17.33 -0.02 -26.97
N GLN A 142 -17.29 -0.72 -28.11
CA GLN A 142 -18.27 -0.54 -29.19
C GLN A 142 -19.45 -1.52 -29.05
N GLU A 143 -19.18 -2.75 -28.60
CA GLU A 143 -20.18 -3.82 -28.44
C GLU A 143 -19.86 -4.65 -27.19
N GLY A 144 -20.88 -4.94 -26.38
CA GLY A 144 -20.76 -5.78 -25.18
C GLY A 144 -20.19 -5.06 -23.95
N CYS A 145 -20.58 -5.53 -22.76
CA CYS A 145 -19.99 -5.07 -21.51
C CYS A 145 -18.73 -5.87 -21.21
N VAL A 146 -17.72 -5.18 -20.70
CA VAL A 146 -16.43 -5.76 -20.38
C VAL A 146 -16.47 -6.59 -19.10
N GLU A 147 -15.86 -7.77 -19.11
CA GLU A 147 -15.64 -8.57 -17.91
C GLU A 147 -14.39 -8.08 -17.16
N LEU A 148 -14.54 -7.70 -15.89
CA LEU A 148 -13.42 -7.32 -15.03
C LEU A 148 -12.89 -8.51 -14.25
N PRO A 149 -11.56 -8.64 -14.09
CA PRO A 149 -11.01 -9.66 -13.21
C PRO A 149 -11.46 -9.43 -11.76
N PRO A 150 -11.87 -10.49 -11.03
CA PRO A 150 -12.46 -10.34 -9.70
C PRO A 150 -11.48 -9.78 -8.68
N TRP A 151 -10.19 -10.11 -8.81
CA TRP A 151 -9.13 -9.60 -7.94
C TRP A 151 -8.87 -8.10 -8.10
N LEU A 152 -9.23 -7.49 -9.23
CA LEU A 152 -8.96 -6.07 -9.47
C LEU A 152 -9.87 -5.20 -8.62
N VAL A 153 -11.17 -5.50 -8.64
CA VAL A 153 -12.19 -4.78 -7.86
C VAL A 153 -11.88 -4.94 -6.37
N GLU A 154 -11.69 -6.18 -5.91
CA GLU A 154 -11.43 -6.47 -4.49
C GLU A 154 -10.09 -5.89 -4.04
N GLY A 155 -9.04 -6.02 -4.85
CA GLY A 155 -7.71 -5.52 -4.53
C GLY A 155 -7.63 -3.99 -4.47
N LEU A 156 -8.26 -3.28 -5.42
CA LEU A 156 -8.33 -1.82 -5.39
C LEU A 156 -9.21 -1.31 -4.24
N THR A 157 -10.31 -2.00 -3.93
CA THR A 157 -11.16 -1.67 -2.77
C THR A 157 -10.36 -1.73 -1.48
N ALA A 158 -9.70 -2.86 -1.22
CA ALA A 158 -8.86 -3.03 -0.03
C ALA A 158 -7.66 -2.06 0.00
N HIS A 159 -7.08 -1.75 -1.17
CA HIS A 159 -5.99 -0.77 -1.26
C HIS A 159 -6.44 0.64 -0.91
N LEU A 160 -7.61 1.06 -1.41
CA LEU A 160 -8.18 2.37 -1.13
C LEU A 160 -8.55 2.50 0.34
N GLU A 161 -9.19 1.49 0.92
CA GLU A 161 -9.52 1.45 2.35
C GLU A 161 -8.26 1.61 3.22
N ALA A 162 -7.15 0.95 2.86
CA ALA A 162 -5.91 0.98 3.64
C ALA A 162 -5.07 2.27 3.48
N THR A 163 -5.24 3.01 2.38
CA THR A 163 -4.37 4.16 2.03
C THR A 163 -5.09 5.50 2.10
N SER A 164 -6.07 5.68 1.24
CA SER A 164 -6.64 6.99 0.89
C SER A 164 -7.96 7.21 1.61
N LEU A 165 -8.66 6.12 1.88
CA LEU A 165 -9.98 6.11 2.48
C LEU A 165 -9.98 5.65 3.92
N ALA A 166 -8.83 5.39 4.55
CA ALA A 166 -8.75 5.01 5.97
C ALA A 166 -9.55 5.98 6.86
N THR A 167 -9.54 7.26 6.50
CA THR A 167 -10.23 8.37 7.19
C THR A 167 -11.49 8.84 6.48
N LEU A 168 -12.13 8.04 5.61
CA LEU A 168 -13.51 8.33 5.20
C LEU A 168 -14.44 8.19 6.41
N THR A 169 -14.46 9.18 7.29
CA THR A 169 -15.62 9.48 8.11
C THR A 169 -16.62 10.15 7.17
N LEU A 170 -17.82 9.57 7.11
CA LEU A 170 -18.96 10.07 6.37
C LEU A 170 -19.58 11.28 7.09
N GLU A 171 -18.73 12.19 7.58
CA GLU A 171 -19.17 13.42 8.21
C GLU A 171 -19.17 14.56 7.20
N PRO A 172 -20.18 15.47 7.24
CA PRO A 172 -20.31 16.51 6.24
C PRO A 172 -19.17 17.53 6.24
N GLU A 173 -18.45 17.80 7.35
CA GLU A 173 -17.63 19.03 7.41
C GLU A 173 -16.26 18.95 8.09
N THR A 174 -15.80 17.79 8.56
CA THR A 174 -14.60 17.77 9.41
C THR A 174 -13.31 17.60 8.59
N ARG A 175 -12.81 18.68 7.97
CA ARG A 175 -11.42 18.77 7.46
C ARG A 175 -10.41 18.83 8.62
N LEU A 176 -10.30 17.74 9.38
CA LEU A 176 -9.13 17.56 10.22
C LEU A 176 -7.99 17.08 9.32
N ALA A 177 -7.01 17.96 9.13
CA ALA A 177 -5.71 17.62 8.56
C ALA A 177 -5.00 16.64 9.51
N LEU A 178 -5.46 15.38 9.52
CA LEU A 178 -4.77 14.32 10.21
C LEU A 178 -3.44 14.14 9.46
N ALA A 179 -2.35 14.50 10.13
CA ALA A 179 -1.01 14.30 9.61
C ALA A 179 -0.93 12.88 9.03
N ARG A 180 -0.69 12.79 7.71
CA ARG A 180 -0.48 11.55 6.97
C ARG A 180 0.76 10.83 7.52
N ARG A 181 0.65 10.21 8.70
CA ARG A 181 1.46 9.03 9.01
C ARG A 181 1.00 8.03 7.98
N TYR A 182 1.83 7.72 6.98
CA TYR A 182 1.55 6.62 6.06
C TYR A 182 1.47 5.35 6.91
N PRO A 183 0.27 4.84 7.27
CA PRO A 183 0.23 3.52 7.85
C PRO A 183 0.71 2.58 6.75
N ASP A 184 1.41 1.54 7.17
CA ASP A 184 1.79 0.49 6.26
C ASP A 184 0.53 -0.15 5.65
N PRO A 185 0.26 0.04 4.34
CA PRO A 185 -1.04 -0.31 3.77
C PRO A 185 -1.28 -1.82 3.76
N LEU A 186 -0.21 -2.61 3.75
CA LEU A 186 -0.29 -4.07 3.74
C LEU A 186 -0.27 -4.67 5.15
N ARG A 187 -0.30 -3.88 6.23
CA ARG A 187 -0.22 -4.41 7.60
C ARG A 187 -1.31 -5.43 7.88
N ARG A 188 -2.58 -5.08 7.66
CA ARG A 188 -3.73 -5.96 7.92
C ARG A 188 -3.70 -7.22 7.04
N ALA A 189 -3.38 -7.06 5.75
CA ALA A 189 -3.25 -8.20 4.83
C ALA A 189 -2.11 -9.14 5.27
N ARG A 190 -0.97 -8.60 5.73
CA ARG A 190 0.13 -9.40 6.27
C ARG A 190 -0.23 -10.19 7.50
N ASP A 191 -0.97 -9.56 8.42
CA ASP A 191 -1.36 -10.23 9.66
C ASP A 191 -2.27 -11.43 9.37
N ILE A 192 -3.18 -11.32 8.38
CA ILE A 192 -4.06 -12.41 7.94
C ILE A 192 -3.28 -13.49 7.16
N LEU A 193 -2.44 -13.10 6.20
CA LEU A 193 -1.72 -14.04 5.34
C LEU A 193 -0.55 -14.75 6.05
N ARG A 194 -0.20 -14.34 7.27
CA ARG A 194 0.78 -15.06 8.11
C ARG A 194 0.20 -16.29 8.80
N SER A 195 -1.11 -16.32 9.04
CA SER A 195 -1.79 -17.44 9.70
C SER A 195 -2.52 -18.34 8.70
N ARG A 196 -2.57 -17.97 7.42
CA ARG A 196 -3.36 -18.66 6.39
C ARG A 196 -2.55 -18.90 5.12
N PRO A 197 -2.83 -19.97 4.37
CA PRO A 197 -2.21 -20.19 3.07
C PRO A 197 -2.57 -19.06 2.10
N VAL A 198 -1.60 -18.64 1.30
CA VAL A 198 -1.82 -17.65 0.24
C VAL A 198 -2.39 -18.37 -0.98
N LEU A 199 -3.40 -17.77 -1.61
CA LEU A 199 -4.01 -18.30 -2.82
C LEU A 199 -3.05 -18.25 -4.01
N THR A 200 -3.13 -19.23 -4.90
CA THR A 200 -2.43 -19.24 -6.19
C THR A 200 -3.00 -18.17 -7.13
N PHE A 201 -2.29 -17.86 -8.23
CA PHE A 201 -2.82 -16.90 -9.20
C PHE A 201 -4.10 -17.41 -9.87
N ASP A 202 -4.20 -18.73 -10.10
CA ASP A 202 -5.38 -19.36 -10.67
C ASP A 202 -6.59 -19.19 -9.73
N GLU A 203 -6.47 -19.53 -8.46
CA GLU A 203 -7.52 -19.32 -7.45
C GLU A 203 -7.92 -17.84 -7.30
N LEU A 204 -6.97 -16.92 -7.44
CA LEU A 204 -7.23 -15.48 -7.39
C LEU A 204 -8.00 -14.98 -8.64
N SER A 205 -7.85 -15.67 -9.76
CA SER A 205 -8.52 -15.35 -11.02
C SER A 205 -10.01 -15.71 -11.01
N TRP A 206 -10.43 -16.56 -10.07
CA TRP A 206 -11.82 -16.91 -9.83
C TRP A 206 -12.44 -16.04 -8.74
N ALA A 207 -13.71 -15.73 -8.91
CA ALA A 207 -14.48 -15.02 -7.89
C ALA A 207 -14.78 -16.01 -6.74
N PRO A 208 -14.67 -15.62 -5.45
CA PRO A 208 -14.98 -16.51 -4.34
C PRO A 208 -16.43 -17.01 -4.37
N ASP A 209 -16.67 -18.26 -3.99
CA ASP A 209 -18.02 -18.86 -4.00
C ASP A 209 -19.05 -18.00 -3.24
N GLU A 210 -20.31 -18.00 -3.67
CA GLU A 210 -21.41 -17.32 -2.97
C GLU A 210 -21.60 -17.87 -1.55
N GLN A 211 -21.22 -19.14 -1.35
CA GLN A 211 -21.26 -19.84 -0.06
C GLN A 211 -19.94 -19.72 0.72
N ALA A 212 -18.97 -18.94 0.25
CA ALA A 212 -17.69 -18.78 0.92
C ALA A 212 -17.86 -18.19 2.32
N THR A 213 -17.15 -18.77 3.28
CA THR A 213 -17.08 -18.25 4.65
C THR A 213 -16.44 -16.86 4.68
N GLU A 214 -16.79 -16.05 5.67
CA GLU A 214 -16.18 -14.71 5.86
C GLU A 214 -14.65 -14.79 5.99
N GLU A 215 -14.12 -15.88 6.53
CA GLU A 215 -12.68 -16.13 6.59
C GLU A 215 -12.02 -16.33 5.22
N GLN A 216 -12.67 -17.09 4.33
CA GLN A 216 -12.22 -17.27 2.95
C GLN A 216 -12.28 -15.96 2.19
N LEU A 217 -13.37 -15.19 2.36
CA LEU A 217 -13.51 -13.86 1.76
C LEU A 217 -12.41 -12.90 2.22
N GLN A 218 -12.09 -12.85 3.52
CA GLN A 218 -11.00 -12.03 4.05
C GLN A 218 -9.63 -12.44 3.50
N THR A 219 -9.42 -13.74 3.32
CA THR A 219 -8.17 -14.27 2.75
C THR A 219 -8.04 -13.89 1.27
N TYR A 220 -9.13 -14.02 0.51
CA TYR A 220 -9.21 -13.57 -0.88
C TYR A 220 -8.93 -12.07 -1.01
N ARG A 221 -9.64 -11.23 -0.23
CA ARG A 221 -9.44 -9.77 -0.21
C ARG A 221 -8.00 -9.39 0.14
N SER A 222 -7.37 -10.09 1.08
CA SER A 222 -5.98 -9.86 1.46
C SER A 222 -4.99 -10.24 0.35
N CYS A 223 -5.24 -11.35 -0.35
CA CYS A 223 -4.45 -11.76 -1.52
C CYS A 223 -4.61 -10.76 -2.67
N ALA A 224 -5.85 -10.38 -3.00
CA ALA A 224 -6.16 -9.39 -4.03
C ALA A 224 -5.52 -8.02 -3.75
N HIS A 225 -5.59 -7.56 -2.49
CA HIS A 225 -4.91 -6.33 -2.07
C HIS A 225 -3.41 -6.42 -2.30
N LEU A 226 -2.78 -7.51 -1.84
CA LEU A 226 -1.34 -7.70 -2.03
C LEU A 226 -0.99 -7.70 -3.53
N PHE A 227 -1.73 -8.45 -4.35
CA PHE A 227 -1.49 -8.56 -5.78
C PHE A 227 -1.55 -7.20 -6.47
N VAL A 228 -2.64 -6.45 -6.28
CA VAL A 228 -2.80 -5.09 -6.84
C VAL A 228 -1.73 -4.13 -6.33
N HIS A 229 -1.41 -4.19 -5.04
CA HIS A 229 -0.36 -3.35 -4.45
C HIS A 229 1.00 -3.61 -5.11
N GLN A 230 1.35 -4.87 -5.37
CA GLN A 230 2.62 -5.20 -6.01
C GLN A 230 2.63 -4.80 -7.49
N LEU A 231 1.51 -4.95 -8.21
CA LEU A 231 1.38 -4.45 -9.59
C LEU A 231 1.58 -2.92 -9.64
N LEU A 232 0.97 -2.17 -8.72
CA LEU A 232 1.14 -0.72 -8.63
C LEU A 232 2.58 -0.28 -8.30
N ARG A 233 3.36 -1.15 -7.65
CA ARG A 233 4.78 -0.89 -7.29
C ARG A 233 5.77 -1.23 -8.40
N LEU A 234 5.37 -1.96 -9.44
CA LEU A 234 6.21 -2.18 -10.63
C LEU A 234 6.56 -0.83 -11.26
N LYS A 235 7.71 -0.73 -11.94
CA LYS A 235 8.10 0.51 -12.62
C LYS A 235 7.11 0.81 -13.75
N GLY A 236 6.36 1.89 -13.65
CA GLY A 236 5.28 2.16 -14.60
C GLY A 236 4.05 1.24 -14.45
N GLY A 237 3.92 0.50 -13.34
CA GLY A 237 2.77 -0.40 -13.12
C GLY A 237 1.42 0.30 -13.16
N ARG A 238 1.35 1.57 -12.73
CA ARG A 238 0.16 2.42 -12.90
C ARG A 238 -0.20 2.60 -14.38
N GLN A 239 0.78 2.91 -15.23
CA GLN A 239 0.57 3.07 -16.67
C GLN A 239 0.11 1.76 -17.31
N CYS A 240 0.68 0.62 -16.89
CA CYS A 240 0.22 -0.70 -17.31
C CYS A 240 -1.25 -0.95 -16.93
N LEU A 241 -1.67 -0.63 -15.70
CA LEU A 241 -3.09 -0.76 -15.29
C LEU A 241 -4.02 0.18 -16.06
N GLN A 242 -3.59 1.42 -16.33
CA GLN A 242 -4.36 2.34 -17.17
C GLN A 242 -4.55 1.78 -18.57
N GLN A 243 -3.47 1.29 -19.18
CA GLN A 243 -3.52 0.67 -20.50
C GLN A 243 -4.38 -0.59 -20.48
N PHE A 244 -4.28 -1.41 -19.44
CA PHE A 244 -5.10 -2.62 -19.24
C PHE A 244 -6.59 -2.29 -19.31
N LEU A 245 -7.05 -1.29 -18.55
CA LEU A 245 -8.44 -0.85 -18.58
C LEU A 245 -8.84 -0.30 -19.96
N ALA A 246 -7.94 0.39 -20.65
CA ALA A 246 -8.24 0.99 -21.95
C ALA A 246 -8.37 -0.04 -23.09
N ILE A 247 -7.59 -1.13 -23.07
CA ILE A 247 -7.61 -2.17 -24.11
C ILE A 247 -8.51 -3.36 -23.76
N LEU A 248 -9.06 -3.39 -22.55
CA LEU A 248 -9.99 -4.42 -22.09
C LEU A 248 -11.16 -4.68 -23.06
N PRO A 249 -11.86 -3.66 -23.59
CA PRO A 249 -12.94 -3.90 -24.55
C PRO A 249 -12.49 -4.42 -25.92
N GLU A 250 -11.21 -4.30 -26.27
CA GLU A 250 -10.67 -4.81 -27.53
C GLU A 250 -10.43 -6.33 -27.49
N HIS A 251 -10.62 -6.96 -26.32
CA HIS A 251 -10.34 -8.35 -26.07
C HIS A 251 -11.53 -9.07 -25.41
N LEU A 252 -11.87 -10.25 -25.94
CA LEU A 252 -12.92 -11.10 -25.37
C LEU A 252 -12.60 -11.65 -23.97
N ASN A 253 -11.33 -11.62 -23.57
CA ASN A 253 -10.87 -12.16 -22.29
C ASN A 253 -9.87 -11.19 -21.64
N TRP A 254 -10.12 -10.85 -20.37
CA TRP A 254 -9.29 -9.96 -19.58
C TRP A 254 -7.84 -10.46 -19.44
N GLN A 255 -7.59 -11.77 -19.48
CA GLN A 255 -6.25 -12.36 -19.38
C GLN A 255 -5.36 -11.94 -20.56
N THR A 256 -5.93 -11.85 -21.76
CA THR A 256 -5.20 -11.42 -22.96
C THR A 256 -4.89 -9.92 -22.91
N ALA A 257 -5.85 -9.11 -22.48
CA ALA A 257 -5.63 -7.69 -22.23
C ALA A 257 -4.57 -7.44 -21.15
N PHE A 258 -4.56 -8.26 -20.10
CA PHE A 258 -3.57 -8.18 -19.02
C PHE A 258 -2.15 -8.47 -19.54
N LEU A 259 -1.94 -9.56 -20.28
CA LEU A 259 -0.62 -9.88 -20.83
C LEU A 259 -0.11 -8.84 -21.83
N ARG A 260 -1.01 -8.21 -22.61
CA ARG A 260 -0.63 -7.16 -23.56
C ARG A 260 -0.18 -5.88 -22.86
N SER A 261 -0.89 -5.46 -21.82
CA SER A 261 -0.57 -4.26 -21.04
C SER A 261 0.64 -4.44 -20.12
N PHE A 262 0.85 -5.64 -19.58
CA PHE A 262 2.01 -5.98 -18.75
C PHE A 262 3.11 -6.75 -19.50
N ARG A 263 3.12 -6.70 -20.84
CA ARG A 263 4.11 -7.39 -21.69
C ARG A 263 5.58 -7.16 -21.30
N PRO A 264 6.02 -5.97 -20.83
CA PRO A 264 7.40 -5.78 -20.37
C PRO A 264 7.80 -6.65 -19.17
N TYR A 265 6.83 -7.14 -18.41
CA TYR A 265 7.02 -7.92 -17.19
C TYR A 265 6.64 -9.39 -17.37
N PHE A 266 5.54 -9.66 -18.07
CA PHE A 266 4.95 -10.98 -18.19
C PHE A 266 4.72 -11.29 -19.67
N THR A 267 5.30 -12.39 -20.15
CA THR A 267 5.05 -12.88 -21.53
C THR A 267 3.94 -13.93 -21.53
N ARG A 268 3.87 -14.74 -20.47
CA ARG A 268 2.89 -15.81 -20.27
C ARG A 268 2.23 -15.69 -18.90
N LEU A 269 1.03 -16.25 -18.74
CA LEU A 269 0.37 -16.32 -17.43
C LEU A 269 1.21 -17.08 -16.39
N LEU A 270 2.02 -18.06 -16.83
CA LEU A 270 2.96 -18.76 -15.95
C LEU A 270 4.02 -17.82 -15.33
N ASP A 271 4.42 -16.77 -16.04
CA ASP A 271 5.36 -15.78 -15.50
C ASP A 271 4.70 -14.97 -14.38
N VAL A 272 3.40 -14.69 -14.51
CA VAL A 272 2.59 -14.02 -13.50
C VAL A 272 2.47 -14.89 -12.24
N ASP A 273 2.18 -16.18 -12.40
CA ASP A 273 2.05 -17.11 -11.28
C ASP A 273 3.38 -17.30 -10.53
N ARG A 274 4.51 -17.43 -11.26
CA ARG A 274 5.85 -17.47 -10.66
C ARG A 274 6.17 -16.18 -9.90
N TRP A 275 5.90 -15.04 -10.52
CA TRP A 275 6.12 -13.74 -9.88
C TRP A 275 5.25 -13.59 -8.63
N TRP A 276 3.98 -13.96 -8.72
CA TRP A 276 3.02 -13.91 -7.61
C TRP A 276 3.46 -14.79 -6.44
N SER A 277 3.87 -16.02 -6.73
CA SER A 277 4.41 -16.96 -5.74
C SER A 277 5.61 -16.37 -5.00
N LEU A 278 6.52 -15.70 -5.71
CA LEU A 278 7.64 -14.99 -5.09
C LEU A 278 7.19 -13.81 -4.21
N GLN A 279 6.19 -13.03 -4.65
CA GLN A 279 5.65 -11.92 -3.85
C GLN A 279 4.96 -12.43 -2.57
N ALA A 280 4.15 -13.47 -2.69
CA ALA A 280 3.48 -14.14 -1.59
C ALA A 280 4.49 -14.64 -0.55
N VAL A 281 5.53 -15.36 -0.98
CA VAL A 281 6.61 -15.84 -0.11
C VAL A 281 7.42 -14.70 0.49
N SER A 282 7.69 -13.62 -0.25
CA SER A 282 8.41 -12.46 0.31
C SER A 282 7.65 -11.81 1.47
N LEU A 283 6.31 -11.88 1.42
CA LEU A 283 5.42 -11.23 2.37
C LEU A 283 5.12 -12.12 3.60
N THR A 284 4.90 -13.42 3.38
CA THR A 284 4.73 -14.42 4.45
C THR A 284 6.07 -14.81 5.09
N GLY A 285 7.16 -14.65 4.34
CA GLY A 285 8.53 -14.77 4.82
C GLY A 285 8.77 -13.79 5.96
N ARG A 286 8.95 -14.33 7.16
CA ARG A 286 9.05 -13.58 8.42
C ARG A 286 10.11 -12.46 8.45
N ASN A 287 10.97 -12.28 7.43
CA ASN A 287 12.20 -11.49 7.56
C ASN A 287 12.72 -10.69 6.34
N LEU A 288 12.01 -10.54 5.21
CA LEU A 288 12.59 -9.82 4.05
C LEU A 288 12.07 -8.38 3.82
N VAL A 289 10.81 -8.08 4.19
CA VAL A 289 10.20 -6.76 3.92
C VAL A 289 10.54 -5.71 4.99
N SER A 290 11.14 -6.12 6.11
CA SER A 290 11.74 -5.23 7.11
C SER A 290 13.28 -5.33 7.06
N VAL A 291 13.86 -5.43 5.87
CA VAL A 291 15.31 -5.30 5.69
C VAL A 291 15.52 -4.21 4.66
N TRP A 292 15.94 -3.04 5.12
CA TRP A 292 16.44 -2.00 4.23
C TRP A 292 17.55 -2.57 3.34
N PRO A 293 17.64 -2.15 2.06
CA PRO A 293 18.80 -2.48 1.24
C PRO A 293 20.06 -2.05 2.01
N PRO A 294 21.16 -2.83 1.93
CA PRO A 294 22.30 -2.66 2.83
C PRO A 294 22.83 -1.23 2.83
N GLU A 295 22.88 -0.57 1.67
CA GLU A 295 23.33 0.83 1.54
C GLU A 295 22.43 1.83 2.28
N GLU A 296 21.11 1.63 2.26
CA GLU A 296 20.17 2.47 3.02
C GLU A 296 20.27 2.19 4.52
N ALA A 297 20.45 0.92 4.89
CA ALA A 297 20.74 0.56 6.27
C ALA A 297 22.02 1.23 6.79
N TRP A 298 23.07 1.30 5.96
CA TRP A 298 24.32 1.99 6.30
C TRP A 298 24.13 3.51 6.43
N ARG A 299 23.44 4.17 5.48
CA ARG A 299 23.16 5.61 5.55
C ARG A 299 22.36 5.99 6.79
N GLN A 300 21.37 5.18 7.15
CA GLN A 300 20.51 5.44 8.29
C GLN A 300 21.22 5.13 9.62
N LEU A 301 22.08 4.11 9.65
CA LEU A 301 22.98 3.86 10.79
C LEU A 301 23.91 5.06 11.03
N ASP A 302 24.54 5.60 9.98
CA ASP A 302 25.38 6.80 10.06
C ASP A 302 24.60 8.03 10.57
N ALA A 303 23.36 8.19 10.14
CA ALA A 303 22.49 9.28 10.60
C ALA A 303 22.10 9.15 12.08
N VAL A 304 21.88 7.92 12.57
CA VAL A 304 21.55 7.65 13.97
C VAL A 304 22.76 7.83 14.89
N LEU A 305 23.96 7.41 14.45
CA LEU A 305 25.19 7.54 15.22
C LEU A 305 25.74 8.99 15.27
N ARG A 306 25.23 9.90 14.43
CA ARG A 306 25.59 11.33 14.44
C ARG A 306 24.37 12.20 14.76
N PRO A 307 23.83 12.13 15.99
CA PRO A 307 22.65 12.91 16.35
C PRO A 307 22.95 14.42 16.22
N PRO A 308 22.01 15.22 15.68
CA PRO A 308 22.14 16.67 15.69
C PRO A 308 22.06 17.15 17.15
N ALA A 309 23.17 17.63 17.69
CA ALA A 309 23.25 18.13 19.05
C ALA A 309 23.19 19.66 19.03
N ARG A 310 22.31 20.25 19.84
CA ARG A 310 22.24 21.71 20.01
C ARG A 310 23.32 22.14 20.99
N GLN A 311 24.42 22.70 20.49
CA GLN A 311 25.48 23.20 21.35
C GLN A 311 25.19 24.66 21.75
N TRP A 312 25.04 24.91 23.04
CA TRP A 312 25.00 26.26 23.61
C TRP A 312 26.44 26.67 23.91
N THR A 313 27.05 27.49 23.05
CA THR A 313 28.45 27.93 23.23
C THR A 313 28.59 29.12 24.18
N ARG A 314 27.50 29.81 24.55
CA ARG A 314 27.50 30.89 25.56
C ARG A 314 26.08 31.20 26.05
N THR A 315 25.96 31.78 27.25
CA THR A 315 24.72 32.16 27.96
C THR A 315 23.76 33.08 27.18
N ASN A 316 24.08 33.51 25.96
CA ASN A 316 23.22 34.40 25.17
C ASN A 316 23.34 34.25 23.63
N ALA A 317 23.66 33.06 23.11
CA ALA A 317 23.76 32.83 21.66
C ALA A 317 22.83 31.70 21.18
N LEU A 318 22.17 31.92 20.03
CA LEU A 318 21.27 30.96 19.38
C LEU A 318 21.97 29.59 19.13
N PRO A 319 21.30 28.45 19.43
CA PRO A 319 21.92 27.13 19.35
C PRO A 319 22.23 26.75 17.90
N ARG A 320 23.52 26.50 17.60
CA ARG A 320 23.94 25.91 16.32
C ARG A 320 23.70 24.39 16.34
N LEU A 321 23.08 23.87 15.29
CA LEU A 321 22.89 22.44 15.05
C LEU A 321 24.21 21.86 14.51
N THR A 322 25.04 21.29 15.37
CA THR A 322 26.27 20.61 14.96
C THR A 322 26.05 19.10 15.06
N ARG A 323 26.48 18.32 14.05
CA ARG A 323 26.50 16.85 14.14
C ARG A 323 27.66 16.46 15.05
N VAL A 324 27.37 15.96 16.26
CA VAL A 324 28.40 15.59 17.24
C VAL A 324 28.48 14.07 17.34
N ASN A 325 29.70 13.53 17.43
CA ASN A 325 29.91 12.09 17.54
C ASN A 325 29.54 11.60 18.95
N LEU A 326 29.06 10.36 19.09
CA LEU A 326 28.66 9.81 20.39
C LEU A 326 29.83 9.76 21.39
N GLN A 327 31.06 9.57 20.90
CA GLN A 327 32.29 9.59 21.67
C GLN A 327 32.56 10.95 22.33
N THR A 328 32.37 12.04 21.58
CA THR A 328 32.54 13.41 22.10
C THR A 328 31.51 13.73 23.17
N ILE A 329 30.27 13.25 23.02
CA ILE A 329 29.20 13.42 24.01
C ILE A 329 29.53 12.65 25.29
N ILE A 330 30.03 11.41 25.18
CA ILE A 330 30.41 10.57 26.32
C ILE A 330 31.63 11.13 27.08
N ALA A 331 32.58 11.74 26.36
CA ALA A 331 33.80 12.30 26.93
C ALA A 331 33.62 13.69 27.57
N GLU A 332 32.81 14.56 26.96
CA GLU A 332 32.78 16.00 27.31
C GLU A 332 31.53 16.44 28.08
N TRP A 333 30.42 15.72 27.99
CA TRP A 333 29.14 16.17 28.56
C TRP A 333 28.86 15.63 29.97
N ASP A 334 28.03 16.33 30.73
CA ASP A 334 27.53 15.89 32.04
C ASP A 334 26.47 14.78 31.90
N PHE A 335 26.39 13.90 32.91
CA PHE A 335 25.55 12.69 32.85
C PHE A 335 24.07 12.94 32.52
N PRO A 336 23.39 13.96 33.09
CA PRO A 336 22.00 14.24 32.75
C PRO A 336 21.80 14.63 31.28
N ARG A 337 22.74 15.39 30.71
CA ARG A 337 22.70 15.76 29.27
C ARG A 337 23.06 14.60 28.37
N GLN A 338 23.94 13.70 28.82
CA GLN A 338 24.23 12.45 28.12
C GLN A 338 23.00 11.56 28.04
N MET A 339 22.26 11.36 29.13
CA MET A 339 21.02 10.58 29.12
C MET A 339 19.98 11.14 28.14
N ALA A 340 19.83 12.46 28.10
CA ALA A 340 18.90 13.14 27.19
C ALA A 340 19.19 12.89 25.70
N VAL A 341 20.42 12.52 25.32
CA VAL A 341 20.81 12.20 23.93
C VAL A 341 20.95 10.70 23.69
N LEU A 342 21.54 9.97 24.65
CA LEU A 342 21.81 8.54 24.52
C LEU A 342 20.53 7.70 24.56
N VAL A 343 19.56 8.03 25.44
CA VAL A 343 18.30 7.26 25.54
C VAL A 343 17.49 7.33 24.24
N PRO A 344 17.23 8.51 23.63
CA PRO A 344 16.56 8.58 22.33
C PRO A 344 17.35 7.92 21.19
N THR A 345 18.69 8.00 21.23
CA THR A 345 19.55 7.36 20.22
C THR A 345 19.46 5.84 20.30
N LEU A 346 19.41 5.29 21.52
CA LEU A 346 19.25 3.87 21.79
C LEU A 346 17.88 3.36 21.32
N SER A 347 16.80 4.13 21.55
CA SER A 347 15.48 3.82 20.99
C SER A 347 15.50 3.79 19.46
N ARG A 348 16.23 4.70 18.79
CA ARG A 348 16.37 4.72 17.33
C ARG A 348 17.20 3.55 16.81
N LEU A 349 18.27 3.16 17.50
CA LEU A 349 19.07 1.98 17.16
C LEU A 349 18.25 0.68 17.30
N ARG A 350 17.45 0.54 18.37
CA ARG A 350 16.53 -0.60 18.52
C ARG A 350 15.47 -0.65 17.42
N ALA A 351 14.92 0.51 17.02
CA ALA A 351 13.99 0.59 15.89
C ALA A 351 14.65 0.22 14.55
N LEU A 352 15.93 0.59 14.37
CA LEU A 352 16.73 0.25 13.20
C LEU A 352 17.08 -1.25 13.18
N ARG A 353 17.33 -1.88 14.34
CA ARG A 353 17.61 -3.32 14.44
C ARG A 353 16.49 -4.21 13.90
N ALA A 354 15.24 -3.79 14.06
CA ALA A 354 14.07 -4.49 13.52
C ALA A 354 13.97 -4.40 11.98
N ARG A 355 14.80 -3.55 11.36
CA ARG A 355 14.70 -3.14 9.95
C ARG A 355 15.93 -3.48 9.10
N VAL A 356 16.90 -4.21 9.65
CA VAL A 356 18.24 -4.38 9.07
C VAL A 356 18.62 -5.86 9.01
N GLY A 357 19.22 -6.28 7.88
CA GLY A 357 19.61 -7.66 7.60
C GLY A 357 20.91 -8.11 8.29
N HIS A 358 21.21 -9.40 8.15
CA HIS A 358 22.22 -10.13 8.94
C HIS A 358 23.67 -9.57 8.97
N PRO A 359 24.22 -8.89 7.94
CA PRO A 359 25.59 -8.34 8.05
C PRO A 359 25.67 -7.06 8.89
N VAL A 360 24.60 -6.27 8.95
CA VAL A 360 24.58 -4.98 9.68
C VAL A 360 23.89 -5.13 11.04
N ALA A 361 22.99 -6.11 11.18
CA ALA A 361 22.30 -6.42 12.43
C ALA A 361 23.24 -6.69 13.60
N GLY A 362 24.31 -7.49 13.39
CA GLY A 362 25.30 -7.78 14.44
C GLY A 362 26.07 -6.53 14.91
N LEU A 363 26.30 -5.58 14.01
CA LEU A 363 26.98 -4.32 14.31
C LEU A 363 26.07 -3.37 15.10
N VAL A 364 24.78 -3.30 14.74
CA VAL A 364 23.77 -2.55 15.46
C VAL A 364 23.55 -3.12 16.88
N ASP A 365 23.51 -4.45 17.03
CA ASP A 365 23.41 -5.12 18.33
C ASP A 365 24.61 -4.78 19.23
N ALA A 366 25.82 -4.77 18.68
CA ALA A 366 27.02 -4.41 19.43
C ALA A 366 27.02 -2.95 19.91
N TYR A 367 26.50 -2.01 19.11
CA TYR A 367 26.30 -0.62 19.53
C TYR A 367 25.25 -0.50 20.64
N ILE A 368 24.11 -1.19 20.52
CA ILE A 368 23.05 -1.20 21.54
C ILE A 368 23.62 -1.72 22.86
N GLN A 369 24.27 -2.88 22.85
CA GLN A 369 24.84 -3.49 24.05
C GLN A 369 25.89 -2.59 24.73
N THR A 370 26.74 -1.91 23.95
CA THR A 370 27.78 -1.02 24.49
C THR A 370 27.16 0.20 25.18
N LEU A 371 26.13 0.81 24.57
CA LEU A 371 25.43 1.96 25.16
C LEU A 371 24.55 1.58 26.36
N GLU A 372 23.91 0.41 26.34
CA GLU A 372 23.15 -0.13 27.48
C GLU A 372 24.07 -0.43 28.68
N ALA A 373 25.22 -1.07 28.44
CA ALA A 373 26.20 -1.36 29.48
C ALA A 373 26.74 -0.08 30.12
N TYR A 374 27.00 0.96 29.32
CA TYR A 374 27.44 2.26 29.81
C TYR A 374 26.39 2.94 30.70
N LEU A 375 25.13 3.00 30.25
CA LEU A 375 24.04 3.58 31.04
C LEU A 375 23.82 2.78 32.33
N ALA A 376 23.80 1.45 32.26
CA ALA A 376 23.60 0.59 33.42
C ALA A 376 24.73 0.68 34.45
N GLN A 377 25.99 0.82 34.02
CA GLN A 377 27.13 0.96 34.92
C GLN A 377 27.20 2.35 35.56
N ARG A 378 26.70 3.39 34.88
CA ARG A 378 26.72 4.78 35.35
C ARG A 378 25.51 5.16 36.19
N ASP A 379 24.38 4.47 36.01
CA ASP A 379 23.13 4.63 36.78
C ASP A 379 23.04 3.71 38.01
N ARG A 380 24.09 2.91 38.29
CA ARG A 380 24.13 2.12 39.54
C ARG A 380 24.08 3.09 40.73
N PRO A 381 23.05 2.99 41.60
CA PRO A 381 23.00 3.82 42.79
C PRO A 381 24.25 3.54 43.63
N ARG A 382 24.83 4.59 44.21
CA ARG A 382 25.76 4.45 45.34
C ARG A 382 24.96 3.91 46.52
N GLY A 383 24.65 2.62 46.48
CA GLY A 383 23.91 1.89 47.50
C GLY A 383 24.82 1.52 48.66
N PRO A 384 24.27 1.45 49.88
CA PRO A 384 25.03 1.41 51.12
C PRO A 384 25.74 0.07 51.31
N GLU A 385 26.83 0.14 52.07
CA GLU A 385 27.61 -0.94 52.65
C GLU A 385 26.83 -2.26 52.82
N ARG A 386 27.20 -3.28 52.03
CA ARG A 386 27.24 -4.71 52.41
C ARG A 386 27.58 -5.55 51.19
N LEU A 387 28.86 -5.62 50.85
CA LEU A 387 29.59 -6.83 50.44
C LEU A 387 31.02 -6.41 50.05
N ARG A 388 32.00 -7.11 50.63
CA ARG A 388 33.45 -6.98 50.40
C ARG A 388 33.78 -6.66 48.93
N ASN A 389 34.35 -5.48 48.70
CA ASN A 389 35.04 -4.99 47.48
C ASN A 389 34.49 -5.50 46.14
N PRO A 390 33.94 -4.57 45.34
CA PRO A 390 34.82 -3.88 44.41
C PRO A 390 34.71 -2.36 44.53
N LEU A 391 35.82 -1.65 44.31
CA LEU A 391 35.82 -0.19 44.20
C LEU A 391 34.71 0.25 43.22
N PRO A 392 33.97 1.33 43.52
CA PRO A 392 33.02 1.88 42.57
C PRO A 392 33.78 2.22 41.28
N PRO A 393 33.33 1.74 40.11
CA PRO A 393 34.07 1.93 38.88
C PRO A 393 34.17 3.43 38.59
N ASN A 394 35.40 3.91 38.38
CA ASN A 394 35.66 5.33 38.16
C ASN A 394 34.89 5.77 36.90
N PRO A 395 33.99 6.77 36.98
CA PRO A 395 33.14 7.17 35.86
C PRO A 395 33.96 7.62 34.64
N ARG A 396 35.18 8.13 34.86
CA ARG A 396 36.11 8.47 33.78
C ARG A 396 36.70 7.23 33.09
N LEU A 397 36.97 6.17 33.84
CA LEU A 397 37.44 4.90 33.27
C LEU A 397 36.33 4.20 32.48
N ILE A 398 35.08 4.23 32.97
CA ILE A 398 33.93 3.69 32.23
C ILE A 398 33.70 4.48 30.93
N ALA A 399 33.78 5.81 30.99
CA ALA A 399 33.66 6.66 29.80
C ALA A 399 34.79 6.37 28.79
N ALA A 400 36.05 6.28 29.24
CA ALA A 400 37.19 5.97 28.38
C ALA A 400 37.10 4.57 27.74
N GLN A 401 36.70 3.55 28.51
CA GLN A 401 36.49 2.19 27.99
C GLN A 401 35.34 2.13 26.97
N THR A 402 34.27 2.87 27.23
CA THR A 402 33.12 2.95 26.29
C THR A 402 33.51 3.67 25.01
N VAL A 403 34.29 4.75 25.09
CA VAL A 403 34.82 5.45 23.91
C VAL A 403 35.72 4.52 23.08
N ALA A 404 36.67 3.83 23.71
CA ALA A 404 37.54 2.87 23.01
C ALA A 404 36.73 1.76 22.31
N ARG A 405 35.67 1.25 22.96
CA ARG A 405 34.81 0.24 22.37
C ARG A 405 33.98 0.78 21.20
N LEU A 406 33.51 2.02 21.28
CA LEU A 406 32.82 2.67 20.16
C LEU A 406 33.77 2.93 18.98
N ASP A 407 35.04 3.27 19.24
CA ASP A 407 36.06 3.45 18.20
C ASP A 407 36.40 2.13 17.48
N GLU A 408 36.47 1.01 18.21
CA GLU A 408 36.59 -0.33 17.61
C GLU A 408 35.38 -0.67 16.72
N LEU A 409 34.17 -0.35 17.16
CA LEU A 409 32.95 -0.57 16.37
C LEU A 409 32.89 0.34 15.15
N ASP A 410 33.41 1.57 15.23
CA ASP A 410 33.56 2.47 14.09
C ASP A 410 34.60 1.95 13.09
N ALA A 411 35.69 1.35 13.55
CA ALA A 411 36.68 0.68 12.69
C ALA A 411 36.09 -0.56 11.99
N GLN A 412 35.28 -1.36 12.69
CA GLN A 412 34.53 -2.48 12.09
C GLN A 412 33.50 -1.98 11.08
N ARG A 413 32.84 -0.85 11.36
CA ARG A 413 31.92 -0.16 10.44
C ARG A 413 32.62 0.22 9.14
N ALA A 414 33.81 0.82 9.24
CA ALA A 414 34.60 1.25 8.08
C ALA A 414 35.05 0.07 7.21
N ARG A 415 35.40 -1.07 7.82
CA ARG A 415 35.82 -2.29 7.10
C ARG A 415 34.67 -3.00 6.39
N LEU A 416 33.47 -2.96 6.95
CA LEU A 416 32.28 -3.65 6.42
C LEU A 416 31.45 -2.77 5.47
N ARG A 417 31.84 -1.50 5.27
CA ARG A 417 31.19 -0.60 4.34
C ARG A 417 31.29 -1.20 2.92
N PRO A 418 30.16 -1.52 2.26
CA PRO A 418 30.19 -1.99 0.89
C PRO A 418 30.73 -0.86 0.01
N ASP A 419 31.80 -1.17 -0.71
CA ASP A 419 32.42 -0.26 -1.66
C ASP A 419 31.57 -0.25 -2.95
N PRO A 420 30.93 0.87 -3.33
CA PRO A 420 30.09 0.93 -4.52
C PRO A 420 30.89 0.60 -5.79
N ASP A 421 32.19 0.92 -5.81
CA ASP A 421 33.05 0.77 -6.97
C ASP A 421 33.38 -0.70 -7.25
N LYS A 422 33.69 -1.49 -6.21
CA LYS A 422 33.94 -2.94 -6.35
C LYS A 422 32.70 -3.73 -6.75
N ARG A 423 31.50 -3.25 -6.41
CA ARG A 423 30.24 -3.89 -6.83
C ARG A 423 29.89 -3.53 -8.26
N ALA A 424 30.16 -2.30 -8.70
CA ALA A 424 30.05 -1.91 -10.10
C ALA A 424 31.01 -2.73 -10.98
N GLU A 425 32.27 -2.89 -10.56
CA GLU A 425 33.26 -3.73 -11.23
C GLU A 425 32.83 -5.21 -11.28
N ALA A 426 32.28 -5.76 -10.19
CA ALA A 426 31.79 -7.15 -10.18
C ALA A 426 30.55 -7.36 -11.08
N ILE A 427 29.67 -6.37 -11.18
CA ILE A 427 28.51 -6.40 -12.08
C ILE A 427 28.98 -6.27 -13.54
N GLU A 428 29.96 -5.43 -13.81
CA GLU A 428 30.54 -5.24 -15.14
C GLU A 428 31.30 -6.49 -15.61
N GLN A 429 32.03 -7.15 -14.71
CA GLN A 429 32.69 -8.44 -14.97
C GLN A 429 31.66 -9.56 -15.22
N ALA A 430 30.58 -9.64 -14.42
CA ALA A 430 29.52 -10.62 -14.63
C ALA A 430 28.73 -10.39 -15.94
N LEU A 431 28.55 -9.14 -16.35
CA LEU A 431 27.96 -8.76 -17.65
C LEU A 431 28.91 -9.10 -18.81
N ALA A 432 30.21 -8.87 -18.66
CA ALA A 432 31.23 -9.23 -19.65
C ALA A 432 31.33 -10.75 -19.84
N GLU A 433 31.23 -11.51 -18.76
CA GLU A 433 31.25 -12.98 -18.80
C GLU A 433 29.97 -13.57 -19.39
N SER A 434 28.82 -12.94 -19.13
CA SER A 434 27.54 -13.29 -19.76
C SER A 434 27.54 -12.99 -21.26
N ARG A 435 28.20 -11.91 -21.71
CA ARG A 435 28.39 -11.60 -23.14
C ARG A 435 29.33 -12.59 -23.83
N ARG A 436 30.35 -13.11 -23.14
CA ARG A 436 31.26 -14.14 -23.68
C ARG A 436 30.59 -15.52 -23.81
N ARG A 437 29.57 -15.81 -23.00
CA ARG A 437 28.80 -17.07 -23.06
C ARG A 437 27.62 -17.06 -24.04
N ALA A 438 27.32 -15.92 -24.67
CA ALA A 438 26.30 -15.88 -25.72
C ALA A 438 26.85 -16.53 -27.01
N PRO A 439 26.17 -17.53 -27.60
CA PRO A 439 26.62 -18.15 -28.85
C PRO A 439 26.55 -17.16 -30.02
N PRO A 440 27.40 -17.31 -31.06
CA PRO A 440 27.38 -16.43 -32.22
C PRO A 440 26.02 -16.54 -32.93
N GLN A 441 25.41 -15.39 -33.22
CA GLN A 441 24.20 -15.30 -34.03
C GLN A 441 24.46 -15.97 -35.38
N ALA A 442 23.76 -17.06 -35.64
CA ALA A 442 23.75 -17.73 -36.94
C ALA A 442 23.08 -16.80 -37.96
N ASP A 443 23.79 -16.59 -39.07
CA ASP A 443 23.31 -15.89 -40.26
C ASP A 443 21.95 -16.44 -40.72
N LEU A 444 20.96 -15.55 -40.78
CA LEU A 444 19.69 -15.80 -41.48
C LEU A 444 19.93 -15.69 -42.98
N PRO A 445 19.55 -16.69 -43.80
CA PRO A 445 19.72 -16.60 -45.24
C PRO A 445 18.75 -15.59 -45.85
N SER A 446 19.33 -14.80 -46.76
CA SER A 446 18.74 -13.80 -47.63
C SER A 446 17.45 -14.27 -48.32
N THR A 447 16.46 -13.40 -48.30
CA THR A 447 15.25 -13.41 -49.13
C THR A 447 15.57 -13.56 -50.63
N PRO A 448 14.83 -14.38 -51.41
CA PRO A 448 14.81 -14.27 -52.86
C PRO A 448 13.70 -13.31 -53.33
N PRO A 449 13.80 -12.80 -54.58
CA PRO A 449 13.16 -11.55 -54.97
C PRO A 449 11.78 -11.73 -55.62
N THR A 450 10.94 -10.74 -55.33
CA THR A 450 9.95 -10.07 -56.20
C THR A 450 9.66 -10.69 -57.58
N GLU A 451 8.53 -11.39 -57.71
CA GLU A 451 7.82 -11.48 -58.99
C GLU A 451 6.73 -10.41 -59.05
N ARG A 452 6.85 -9.56 -60.09
CA ARG A 452 5.89 -8.52 -60.45
C ARG A 452 4.63 -9.14 -61.09
N PRO A 453 3.47 -8.47 -60.99
CA PRO A 453 2.26 -8.86 -61.70
C PRO A 453 2.25 -8.27 -63.13
N THR A 454 1.58 -8.96 -64.07
CA THR A 454 0.69 -8.43 -65.15
C THR A 454 0.61 -9.40 -66.35
N PRO A 455 -0.42 -9.31 -67.22
CA PRO A 455 -1.67 -8.54 -67.15
C PRO A 455 -2.93 -9.40 -66.93
#